data_AF-A0A957T997-F1
#
_entry.id   AF-A0A957T997-F1
#
_cell.length_a   1.000
_cell.length_b   1.000
_cell.length_c   1.000
_cell.angle_alpha   90.00
_cell.angle_beta   90.00
_cell.angle_gamma   90.00
#
_symmetry.space_group_name_H-M   'P 1'
#
loop_
_entity.id
_entity.type
_entity.pdbx_description
1 polymer ?
#
loop_
_entity_poly.entity_id
_entity_poly.type
_entity_poly.pdbx_seq_one_letter_code
_entity_poly.pdbx_strand_id
1 'polypeptide(L)'
;LWQFGGDIFNAEDADALLDEAPALEAAQFLYDLIYEYHVSPPPSGFNVLQAFGANQLAILPYGTWGLNFMKNSEIDWDVWPMIQVGPNKGTRMSSHVLHMPTDLDGEQLEAAKRLVIYLSDNGLTWAGSGQVPALFSVQEQLDPEVDRAVIVFAESFLEQGRLEVPHPGKDEIAASWEPEIGGSWDNVTPVEEALATANQRVQDVLDRFAR
;
A
#
# COMPACT_ATOMS: atom_id res chain seq x y z
N LEU A 1 10.70 -2.17 -2.55
CA LEU A 1 11.19 -1.75 -3.89
C LEU A 1 11.73 -0.31 -3.88
N TRP A 2 10.89 0.73 -3.82
CA TRP A 2 11.35 2.13 -3.89
C TRP A 2 12.41 2.54 -2.86
N GLN A 3 12.35 2.03 -1.64
CA GLN A 3 13.37 2.32 -0.63
C GLN A 3 14.77 1.81 -1.01
N PHE A 4 14.85 0.78 -1.85
CA PHE A 4 16.09 0.24 -2.41
C PHE A 4 16.46 0.88 -3.75
N GLY A 5 15.67 1.85 -4.23
CA GLY A 5 15.93 2.58 -5.48
C GLY A 5 15.39 1.92 -6.76
N GLY A 6 14.63 0.83 -6.63
CA GLY A 6 13.98 0.17 -7.78
C GLY A 6 12.56 0.67 -8.03
N ASP A 7 11.99 0.30 -9.17
CA ASP A 7 10.59 0.48 -9.53
C ASP A 7 10.05 -0.76 -10.25
N ILE A 8 8.74 -0.85 -10.52
CA ILE A 8 8.17 -2.03 -11.22
C ILE A 8 8.48 -1.96 -12.73
N PHE A 9 8.40 -0.76 -13.29
CA PHE A 9 8.69 -0.44 -14.69
C PHE A 9 9.20 1.01 -14.79
N ASN A 10 9.82 1.38 -15.91
CA ASN A 10 10.37 2.71 -16.12
C ASN A 10 9.28 3.79 -16.28
N ALA A 11 9.67 5.06 -16.22
CA ALA A 11 8.72 6.19 -16.28
C ALA A 11 8.01 6.32 -17.64
N GLU A 12 8.55 5.67 -18.67
CA GLU A 12 8.01 5.61 -20.03
C GLU A 12 7.02 4.46 -20.23
N ASP A 13 6.74 3.66 -19.19
CA ASP A 13 5.88 2.46 -19.24
C ASP A 13 6.31 1.44 -20.31
N ALA A 14 7.61 1.41 -20.64
CA ALA A 14 8.17 0.66 -21.77
C ALA A 14 8.95 -0.58 -21.32
N ASP A 15 9.66 -0.50 -20.19
CA ASP A 15 10.56 -1.55 -19.73
C ASP A 15 10.24 -1.93 -18.28
N ALA A 16 10.07 -3.23 -18.03
CA ALA A 16 9.98 -3.79 -16.68
C ALA A 16 11.35 -3.76 -15.99
N LEU A 17 11.37 -3.54 -14.67
CA LEU A 17 12.61 -3.32 -13.88
C LEU A 17 12.77 -4.30 -12.70
N LEU A 18 11.98 -5.37 -12.66
CA LEU A 18 11.96 -6.31 -11.55
C LEU A 18 13.16 -7.28 -11.54
N ASP A 19 13.92 -7.40 -12.62
CA ASP A 19 15.15 -8.20 -12.68
C ASP A 19 16.42 -7.37 -12.37
N GLU A 20 16.27 -6.11 -11.96
CA GLU A 20 17.39 -5.25 -11.57
C GLU A 20 17.82 -5.46 -10.11
N ALA A 21 19.08 -5.07 -9.81
CA ALA A 21 19.66 -5.21 -8.48
C ALA A 21 18.81 -4.63 -7.33
N PRO A 22 18.17 -3.43 -7.46
CA PRO A 22 17.30 -2.91 -6.42
C PRO A 22 16.09 -3.79 -6.08
N ALA A 23 15.56 -4.52 -7.07
CA ALA A 23 14.43 -5.42 -6.88
C ALA A 23 14.86 -6.69 -6.14
N LEU A 24 16.03 -7.23 -6.52
CA LEU A 24 16.67 -8.35 -5.81
C LEU A 24 16.97 -8.00 -4.35
N GLU A 25 17.62 -6.86 -4.09
CA GLU A 25 17.93 -6.41 -2.74
C GLU A 25 16.67 -6.26 -1.87
N ALA A 26 15.61 -5.66 -2.42
CA ALA A 26 14.36 -5.47 -1.69
C ALA A 26 13.64 -6.80 -1.38
N ALA A 27 13.56 -7.71 -2.35
CA ALA A 27 12.90 -9.00 -2.18
C ALA A 27 13.69 -9.92 -1.26
N GLN A 28 15.03 -9.92 -1.38
CA GLN A 28 15.94 -10.68 -0.53
C GLN A 28 15.90 -10.19 0.92
N PHE A 29 15.86 -8.87 1.16
CA PHE A 29 15.70 -8.33 2.50
C PHE A 29 14.47 -8.90 3.22
N LEU A 30 13.31 -8.95 2.53
CA LEU A 30 12.08 -9.51 3.11
C LEU A 30 12.16 -11.04 3.29
N TYR A 31 12.81 -11.74 2.36
CA TYR A 31 13.10 -13.17 2.48
C TYR A 31 13.99 -13.47 3.71
N ASP A 32 15.04 -12.67 3.94
CA ASP A 32 15.97 -12.86 5.04
C ASP A 32 15.31 -12.61 6.40
N LEU A 33 14.34 -11.69 6.50
CA LEU A 33 13.53 -11.53 7.73
C LEU A 33 12.82 -12.83 8.13
N ILE A 34 12.46 -13.67 7.15
CA ILE A 34 11.78 -14.95 7.36
C ILE A 34 12.79 -16.07 7.65
N TYR A 35 13.81 -16.21 6.80
CA TYR A 35 14.63 -17.42 6.75
C TYR A 35 16.05 -17.27 7.31
N GLU A 36 16.58 -16.06 7.44
CA GLU A 36 17.89 -15.81 8.07
C GLU A 36 17.72 -15.32 9.51
N TYR A 37 16.92 -14.25 9.69
CA TYR A 37 16.75 -13.59 10.99
C TYR A 37 15.62 -14.20 11.82
N HIS A 38 14.68 -14.90 11.18
CA HIS A 38 13.53 -15.52 11.84
C HIS A 38 12.69 -14.54 12.69
N VAL A 39 12.55 -13.31 12.21
CA VAL A 39 11.77 -12.24 12.86
C VAL A 39 10.42 -11.99 12.20
N SER A 40 10.17 -12.60 11.03
CA SER A 40 8.88 -12.61 10.35
C SER A 40 8.43 -14.05 10.09
N PRO A 41 7.15 -14.38 10.33
CA PRO A 41 6.62 -15.66 9.88
C PRO A 41 6.52 -15.70 8.34
N PRO A 42 6.54 -16.90 7.73
CA PRO A 42 6.14 -17.08 6.34
C PRO A 42 4.70 -16.57 6.13
N PRO A 43 4.39 -15.97 4.96
CA PRO A 43 3.09 -15.33 4.76
C PRO A 43 1.94 -16.34 4.60
N SER A 44 2.15 -17.48 3.95
CA SER A 44 1.08 -18.46 3.73
C SER A 44 0.51 -19.02 5.02
N GLY A 45 -0.82 -18.92 5.16
CA GLY A 45 -1.56 -19.41 6.32
C GLY A 45 -1.41 -18.56 7.59
N PHE A 46 -0.71 -17.43 7.54
CA PHE A 46 -0.51 -16.57 8.71
C PHE A 46 -1.44 -15.36 8.71
N ASN A 47 -2.33 -15.27 9.70
CA ASN A 47 -3.22 -14.11 9.87
C ASN A 47 -2.57 -13.06 10.78
N VAL A 48 -1.94 -12.06 10.17
CA VAL A 48 -1.15 -11.05 10.89
C VAL A 48 -1.98 -10.22 11.88
N LEU A 49 -3.22 -9.86 11.53
CA LEU A 49 -4.09 -9.07 12.42
C LEU A 49 -4.51 -9.87 13.65
N GLN A 50 -4.94 -11.12 13.47
CA GLN A 50 -5.31 -11.98 14.58
C GLN A 50 -4.11 -12.27 15.48
N ALA A 51 -2.93 -12.54 14.91
CA ALA A 51 -1.71 -12.76 15.68
C ALA A 51 -1.31 -11.52 16.49
N PHE A 52 -1.42 -10.32 15.92
CA PHE A 52 -1.17 -9.06 16.65
C PHE A 52 -2.17 -8.89 17.79
N GLY A 53 -3.48 -9.02 17.51
CA GLY A 53 -4.54 -8.94 18.52
C GLY A 53 -4.47 -10.02 19.62
N ALA A 54 -3.82 -11.15 19.34
CA ALA A 54 -3.53 -12.22 20.30
C ALA A 54 -2.19 -12.03 21.05
N ASN A 55 -1.56 -10.86 20.92
CA ASN A 55 -0.29 -10.51 21.55
C ASN A 55 0.89 -11.42 21.12
N GLN A 56 0.87 -11.92 19.88
CA GLN A 56 1.91 -12.80 19.32
C GLN A 56 2.90 -12.06 18.42
N LEU A 57 2.62 -10.80 18.07
CA LEU A 57 3.47 -9.95 17.23
C LEU A 57 3.75 -8.63 17.95
N ALA A 58 5.01 -8.21 17.97
CA ALA A 58 5.41 -6.93 18.55
C ALA A 58 5.24 -5.76 17.58
N ILE A 59 5.40 -6.01 16.27
CA ILE A 59 5.32 -5.00 15.21
C ILE A 59 4.37 -5.52 14.13
N LEU A 60 3.48 -4.63 13.66
CA LEU A 60 2.52 -4.89 12.59
C LEU A 60 2.65 -3.79 11.52
N PRO A 61 3.42 -4.02 10.44
CA PRO A 61 3.47 -3.10 9.30
C PRO A 61 2.17 -3.22 8.51
N TYR A 62 1.20 -2.36 8.80
CA TYR A 62 -0.16 -2.48 8.28
C TYR A 62 -0.77 -1.11 7.99
N GLY A 63 -1.74 -1.09 7.08
CA GLY A 63 -2.40 0.15 6.69
C GLY A 63 -3.48 0.60 7.66
N THR A 64 -3.95 1.83 7.45
CA THR A 64 -4.93 2.51 8.31
C THR A 64 -6.28 1.81 8.40
N TRP A 65 -6.64 0.98 7.42
CA TRP A 65 -7.88 0.19 7.45
C TRP A 65 -7.94 -0.80 8.63
N GLY A 66 -6.80 -1.07 9.30
CA GLY A 66 -6.75 -1.84 10.54
C GLY A 66 -7.19 -1.10 11.80
N LEU A 67 -7.35 0.24 11.79
CA LEU A 67 -7.54 1.01 13.03
C LEU A 67 -8.76 0.56 13.85
N ASN A 68 -9.87 0.24 13.20
CA ASN A 68 -11.06 -0.26 13.89
C ASN A 68 -10.82 -1.61 14.57
N PHE A 69 -10.02 -2.49 13.98
CA PHE A 69 -9.63 -3.74 14.64
C PHE A 69 -8.82 -3.44 15.90
N MET A 70 -7.86 -2.51 15.79
CA MET A 70 -6.99 -2.11 16.90
C MET A 70 -7.77 -1.48 18.06
N LYS A 71 -8.69 -0.55 17.78
CA LYS A 71 -9.56 0.07 18.79
C LYS A 71 -10.42 -0.93 19.57
N ASN A 72 -10.75 -2.07 18.96
CA ASN A 72 -11.56 -3.12 19.57
C ASN A 72 -10.74 -4.27 20.17
N SER A 73 -9.41 -4.19 20.08
CA SER A 73 -8.52 -5.20 20.64
C SER A 73 -8.20 -4.90 22.11
N GLU A 74 -7.80 -5.92 22.87
CA GLU A 74 -7.42 -5.78 24.29
C GLU A 74 -5.92 -5.48 24.49
N ILE A 75 -5.17 -5.36 23.39
CA ILE A 75 -3.73 -5.09 23.44
C ILE A 75 -3.47 -3.60 23.66
N ASP A 76 -2.38 -3.31 24.35
CA ASP A 76 -1.82 -1.95 24.43
C ASP A 76 -0.99 -1.72 23.16
N TRP A 77 -1.43 -0.79 22.31
CA TRP A 77 -0.84 -0.54 21.00
C TRP A 77 -0.62 0.96 20.77
N ASP A 78 0.35 1.27 19.93
CA ASP A 78 0.57 2.61 19.40
C ASP A 78 0.96 2.51 17.93
N VAL A 79 1.03 3.66 17.26
CA VAL A 79 1.49 3.79 15.89
C VAL A 79 2.80 4.55 15.82
N TRP A 80 3.56 4.27 14.78
CA TRP A 80 4.78 4.97 14.43
C TRP A 80 4.79 5.31 12.94
N PRO A 81 5.64 6.26 12.50
CA PRO A 81 5.85 6.49 11.10
C PRO A 81 6.34 5.24 10.36
N MET A 82 6.09 5.18 9.05
CA MET A 82 6.56 4.06 8.23
C MET A 82 8.09 3.93 8.32
N ILE A 83 8.57 2.71 8.56
CA ILE A 83 10.00 2.45 8.72
C ILE A 83 10.71 2.55 7.37
N GLN A 84 11.83 3.26 7.37
CA GLN A 84 12.79 3.20 6.28
C GLN A 84 13.76 2.04 6.54
N VAL A 85 13.68 1.01 5.69
CA VAL A 85 14.55 -0.18 5.68
C VAL A 85 15.62 -0.13 4.60
N GLY A 86 15.40 0.66 3.54
CA GLY A 86 16.37 0.87 2.46
C GLY A 86 17.07 2.24 2.51
N PRO A 87 18.04 2.51 1.62
CA PRO A 87 18.77 3.78 1.56
C PRO A 87 17.89 5.00 1.21
N ASN A 88 16.74 4.79 0.57
CA ASN A 88 15.82 5.84 0.15
C ASN A 88 14.53 5.84 0.97
N LYS A 89 13.89 7.01 1.08
CA LYS A 89 12.52 7.12 1.59
C LYS A 89 11.52 6.65 0.53
N GLY A 90 10.47 5.96 0.96
CA GLY A 90 9.42 5.54 0.05
C GLY A 90 8.41 4.62 0.71
N THR A 91 7.14 4.99 0.62
CA THR A 91 6.01 4.12 0.97
C THR A 91 4.89 4.30 -0.03
N ARG A 92 4.10 3.26 -0.23
CA ARG A 92 2.92 3.30 -1.09
C ARG A 92 1.87 4.24 -0.50
N MET A 93 1.44 5.20 -1.30
CA MET A 93 0.30 6.06 -1.02
C MET A 93 -0.74 5.89 -2.12
N SER A 94 -2.01 5.80 -1.72
CA SER A 94 -3.15 5.75 -2.63
C SER A 94 -4.31 6.59 -2.10
N SER A 95 -5.32 6.80 -2.94
CA SER A 95 -6.53 7.52 -2.55
C SER A 95 -7.77 6.65 -2.78
N HIS A 96 -8.75 6.78 -1.88
CA HIS A 96 -10.10 6.30 -2.12
C HIS A 96 -10.84 7.40 -2.87
N VAL A 97 -11.33 7.08 -4.06
CA VAL A 97 -11.98 8.04 -4.95
C VAL A 97 -13.42 7.64 -5.23
N LEU A 98 -14.31 8.62 -5.26
CA LEU A 98 -15.69 8.44 -5.68
C LEU A 98 -15.79 8.74 -7.17
N HIS A 99 -16.27 7.77 -7.95
CA HIS A 99 -16.49 7.92 -9.38
C HIS A 99 -17.98 8.17 -9.66
N MET A 100 -18.26 8.99 -10.67
CA MET A 100 -19.60 9.19 -11.20
C MET A 100 -19.66 8.63 -12.62
N PRO A 101 -20.71 7.88 -13.00
CA PRO A 101 -20.96 7.50 -14.38
C PRO A 101 -21.04 8.72 -15.30
N THR A 102 -20.50 8.58 -16.52
CA THR A 102 -20.41 9.68 -17.49
C THR A 102 -21.73 10.03 -18.15
N ASP A 103 -22.73 9.16 -18.04
CA ASP A 103 -24.08 9.29 -18.60
C ASP A 103 -25.09 9.84 -17.60
N LEU A 104 -24.68 10.17 -16.37
CA LEU A 104 -25.55 10.87 -15.41
C LEU A 104 -25.90 12.28 -15.91
N ASP A 105 -27.19 12.60 -15.89
CA ASP A 105 -27.70 13.91 -16.27
C ASP A 105 -28.76 14.45 -15.29
N GLY A 106 -29.22 15.67 -15.58
CA GLY A 106 -30.35 16.32 -14.89
C GLY A 106 -30.27 16.27 -13.36
N GLU A 107 -31.37 15.86 -12.73
CA GLU A 107 -31.51 15.81 -11.28
C GLU A 107 -30.58 14.77 -10.63
N GLN A 108 -30.28 13.67 -11.32
CA GLN A 108 -29.43 12.59 -10.82
C GLN A 108 -27.98 13.05 -10.71
N LEU A 109 -27.47 13.74 -11.73
CA LEU A 109 -26.13 14.33 -11.71
C LEU A 109 -25.99 15.34 -10.56
N GLU A 110 -26.97 16.20 -10.37
CA GLU A 110 -26.94 17.20 -9.29
C GLU A 110 -27.04 16.54 -7.90
N ALA A 111 -27.81 15.46 -7.75
CA ALA A 111 -27.84 14.68 -6.52
C ALA A 111 -26.50 13.98 -6.22
N ALA A 112 -25.88 13.37 -7.24
CA ALA A 112 -24.57 12.73 -7.10
C ALA A 112 -23.49 13.73 -6.68
N LYS A 113 -23.43 14.91 -7.31
CA LYS A 113 -22.52 15.99 -6.91
C LYS A 113 -22.72 16.41 -5.46
N ARG A 114 -23.98 16.65 -5.05
CA ARG A 114 -24.29 17.01 -3.65
C ARG A 114 -23.83 15.95 -2.66
N LEU A 115 -24.00 14.67 -3.00
CA LEU A 115 -23.54 13.57 -2.15
C LEU A 115 -22.01 13.56 -2.03
N VAL A 116 -21.28 13.68 -3.13
CA VAL A 116 -19.80 13.72 -3.12
C VAL A 116 -19.29 14.90 -2.28
N ILE A 117 -19.89 16.09 -2.44
CA ILE A 117 -19.54 17.28 -1.66
C ILE A 117 -19.81 17.03 -0.18
N TYR A 118 -21.03 16.56 0.15
CA TYR A 118 -21.40 16.28 1.54
C TYR A 118 -20.44 15.29 2.20
N LEU A 119 -20.12 14.17 1.54
CA LEU A 119 -19.18 13.18 2.07
C LEU A 119 -17.77 13.75 2.27
N SER A 120 -17.33 14.63 1.36
CA SER A 120 -16.01 15.27 1.46
C SER A 120 -15.96 16.26 2.62
N ASP A 121 -16.99 17.11 2.76
CA ASP A 121 -17.09 18.10 3.84
C ASP A 121 -17.25 17.45 5.22
N ASN A 122 -17.83 16.25 5.27
CA ASN A 122 -18.05 15.48 6.51
C ASN A 122 -17.00 14.37 6.71
N GLY A 123 -15.85 14.49 6.04
CA GLY A 123 -14.77 13.51 6.06
C GLY A 123 -14.13 13.26 7.43
N LEU A 124 -14.38 14.12 8.43
CA LEU A 124 -13.91 13.87 9.80
C LEU A 124 -14.48 12.56 10.37
N THR A 125 -15.71 12.21 10.00
CA THR A 125 -16.30 10.90 10.37
C THR A 125 -15.49 9.75 9.80
N TRP A 126 -14.98 9.92 8.58
CA TRP A 126 -14.15 8.93 7.89
C TRP A 126 -12.78 8.77 8.58
N ALA A 127 -12.22 9.85 9.13
CA ALA A 127 -10.99 9.80 9.92
C ALA A 127 -11.08 8.85 11.12
N GLY A 128 -12.27 8.72 11.72
CA GLY A 128 -12.52 7.76 12.81
C GLY A 128 -12.19 6.30 12.44
N SER A 129 -12.22 5.95 11.15
CA SER A 129 -11.86 4.63 10.61
C SER A 129 -10.35 4.45 10.31
N GLY A 130 -9.55 5.51 10.51
CA GLY A 130 -8.10 5.54 10.29
C GLY A 130 -7.68 6.30 9.03
N GLN A 131 -8.62 6.68 8.18
CA GLN A 131 -8.32 7.24 6.87
C GLN A 131 -8.03 8.73 6.93
N VAL A 132 -6.99 9.20 6.24
CA VAL A 132 -6.66 10.63 6.19
C VAL A 132 -7.67 11.35 5.28
N PRO A 133 -8.43 12.34 5.78
CA PRO A 133 -9.33 13.13 4.94
C PRO A 133 -8.58 13.85 3.82
N ALA A 134 -9.13 13.94 2.62
CA ALA A 134 -8.45 14.59 1.49
C ALA A 134 -8.42 16.13 1.59
N LEU A 135 -9.43 16.74 2.23
CA LEU A 135 -9.52 18.19 2.38
C LEU A 135 -8.71 18.68 3.58
N PHE A 136 -7.79 19.62 3.37
CA PHE A 136 -7.01 20.23 4.45
C PHE A 136 -7.90 20.89 5.52
N SER A 137 -8.99 21.54 5.13
CA SER A 137 -9.95 22.13 6.08
C SER A 137 -10.63 21.09 6.99
N VAL A 138 -10.66 19.81 6.58
CA VAL A 138 -11.15 18.71 7.41
C VAL A 138 -10.02 18.12 8.25
N GLN A 139 -8.79 18.04 7.71
CA GLN A 139 -7.61 17.63 8.47
C GLN A 139 -7.31 18.59 9.64
N GLU A 140 -7.54 19.90 9.47
CA GLU A 140 -7.40 20.91 10.53
C GLU A 140 -8.36 20.69 11.72
N GLN A 141 -9.39 19.85 11.55
CA GLN A 141 -10.35 19.50 12.60
C GLN A 141 -9.95 18.25 13.39
N LEU A 142 -8.88 17.54 12.99
CA LEU A 142 -8.40 16.35 13.68
C LEU A 142 -7.94 16.70 15.09
N ASP A 143 -8.32 15.85 16.05
CA ASP A 143 -7.90 15.98 17.43
C ASP A 143 -6.56 15.23 17.63
N PRO A 144 -5.48 15.89 18.09
CA PRO A 144 -4.18 15.22 18.25
C PRO A 144 -4.16 14.06 19.23
N GLU A 145 -5.07 14.01 20.21
CA GLU A 145 -5.19 12.92 21.17
C GLU A 145 -6.03 11.77 20.61
N VAL A 146 -7.15 12.09 19.95
CA VAL A 146 -8.10 11.08 19.44
C VAL A 146 -7.67 10.50 18.09
N ASP A 147 -7.15 11.35 17.20
CA ASP A 147 -6.82 11.05 15.80
C ASP A 147 -5.31 10.90 15.56
N ARG A 148 -4.52 10.71 16.64
CA ARG A 148 -3.06 10.54 16.57
C ARG A 148 -2.62 9.57 15.47
N ALA A 149 -3.29 8.42 15.36
CA ALA A 149 -2.99 7.42 14.35
C ALA A 149 -3.13 7.93 12.91
N VAL A 150 -4.17 8.74 12.66
CA VAL A 150 -4.42 9.37 11.35
C VAL A 150 -3.37 10.44 11.07
N ILE A 151 -3.01 11.23 12.08
CA ILE A 151 -2.01 12.32 11.96
C ILE A 151 -0.62 11.74 11.65
N VAL A 152 -0.15 10.75 12.41
CA VAL A 152 1.15 10.10 12.17
C VAL A 152 1.21 9.46 10.77
N PHE A 153 0.09 8.91 10.32
CA PHE A 153 0.00 8.35 8.98
C PHE A 153 0.03 9.43 7.88
N ALA A 154 -0.68 10.55 8.08
CA ALA A 154 -0.60 11.71 7.19
C ALA A 154 0.81 12.28 7.10
N GLU A 155 1.51 12.42 8.23
CA GLU A 155 2.91 12.85 8.30
C GLU A 155 3.82 11.89 7.52
N SER A 156 3.63 10.58 7.67
CA SER A 156 4.38 9.57 6.91
C SER A 156 4.18 9.70 5.40
N PHE A 157 2.95 9.98 4.97
CA PHE A 157 2.66 10.23 3.55
C PHE A 157 3.31 11.51 3.03
N LEU A 158 3.31 12.58 3.80
CA LEU A 158 3.99 13.83 3.41
C LEU A 158 5.52 13.65 3.33
N GLU A 159 6.09 12.84 4.23
CA GLU A 159 7.53 12.64 4.31
C GLU A 159 8.07 11.69 3.24
N GLN A 160 7.34 10.61 2.93
CA GLN A 160 7.84 9.51 2.12
C GLN A 160 6.80 8.84 1.21
N GLY A 161 5.59 9.39 1.13
CA GLY A 161 4.53 8.86 0.27
C GLY A 161 4.87 8.99 -1.21
N ARG A 162 4.73 7.89 -1.94
CA ARG A 162 4.80 7.84 -3.40
C ARG A 162 3.47 7.28 -3.92
N LEU A 163 2.85 8.04 -4.82
CA LEU A 163 1.72 7.55 -5.60
C LEU A 163 2.23 6.50 -6.58
N GLU A 164 1.44 5.44 -6.78
CA GLU A 164 1.69 4.47 -7.84
C GLU A 164 1.63 5.16 -9.20
N VAL A 165 2.49 4.74 -10.13
CA VAL A 165 2.46 5.23 -11.50
C VAL A 165 1.14 4.79 -12.14
N PRO A 166 0.32 5.72 -12.65
CA PRO A 166 -0.96 5.36 -13.26
C PRO A 166 -0.73 4.71 -14.62
N HIS A 167 -1.03 3.42 -14.74
CA HIS A 167 -0.99 2.69 -16.00
C HIS A 167 -2.38 2.09 -16.33
N PRO A 168 -2.85 2.13 -17.60
CA PRO A 168 -4.15 1.54 -17.97
C PRO A 168 -4.28 0.04 -17.65
N GLY A 169 -3.16 -0.69 -17.69
CA GLY A 169 -3.06 -2.10 -17.32
C GLY A 169 -2.63 -2.36 -15.88
N LYS A 170 -2.74 -1.39 -14.96
CA LYS A 170 -2.19 -1.52 -13.58
C LYS A 170 -2.60 -2.79 -12.84
N ASP A 171 -3.86 -3.23 -12.98
CA ASP A 171 -4.38 -4.39 -12.26
C ASP A 171 -3.78 -5.68 -12.83
N GLU A 172 -3.53 -5.70 -14.15
CA GLU A 172 -2.87 -6.82 -14.83
C GLU A 172 -1.36 -6.85 -14.52
N ILE A 173 -0.71 -5.68 -14.44
CA ILE A 173 0.67 -5.56 -13.98
C ILE A 173 0.78 -6.13 -12.57
N ALA A 174 -0.05 -5.69 -11.61
CA ALA A 174 -0.03 -6.20 -10.24
C ALA A 174 -0.21 -7.73 -10.20
N ALA A 175 -1.21 -8.25 -10.91
CA ALA A 175 -1.47 -9.69 -10.99
C ALA A 175 -0.32 -10.50 -11.63
N SER A 176 0.55 -9.85 -12.41
CA SER A 176 1.66 -10.49 -13.11
C SER A 176 2.88 -10.76 -12.22
N TRP A 177 3.15 -9.89 -11.24
CA TRP A 177 4.33 -9.98 -10.39
C TRP A 177 4.04 -10.40 -8.94
N GLU A 178 2.92 -9.98 -8.35
CA GLU A 178 2.62 -10.23 -6.93
C GLU A 178 2.66 -11.73 -6.55
N PRO A 179 2.09 -12.65 -7.34
CA PRO A 179 2.13 -14.08 -7.02
C PRO A 179 3.54 -14.68 -7.06
N GLU A 180 4.40 -14.19 -7.97
CA GLU A 180 5.77 -14.70 -8.11
C GLU A 180 6.61 -14.31 -6.89
N ILE A 181 6.55 -13.04 -6.50
CA ILE A 181 7.25 -12.55 -5.31
C ILE A 181 6.67 -13.19 -4.04
N GLY A 182 5.35 -13.31 -3.93
CA GLY A 182 4.71 -14.03 -2.83
C GLY A 182 5.18 -15.48 -2.71
N GLY A 183 5.26 -16.21 -3.83
CA GLY A 183 5.76 -17.58 -3.88
C GLY A 183 7.21 -17.69 -3.41
N SER A 184 8.05 -16.67 -3.67
CA SER A 184 9.44 -16.65 -3.18
C SER A 184 9.53 -16.55 -1.66
N TRP A 185 8.67 -15.74 -1.03
CA TRP A 185 8.61 -15.61 0.42
C TRP A 185 8.01 -16.84 1.11
N ASP A 186 7.24 -17.64 0.38
CA ASP A 186 6.81 -18.99 0.80
C ASP A 186 7.84 -20.09 0.50
N ASN A 187 9.05 -19.71 0.04
CA ASN A 187 10.14 -20.62 -0.31
C ASN A 187 9.77 -21.65 -1.41
N VAL A 188 8.87 -21.26 -2.31
CA VAL A 188 8.46 -22.07 -3.47
C VAL A 188 9.46 -21.93 -4.62
N THR A 189 9.89 -20.70 -4.89
CA THR A 189 10.81 -20.35 -5.98
C THR A 189 11.92 -19.46 -5.43
N PRO A 190 13.20 -19.65 -5.80
CA PRO A 190 14.27 -18.73 -5.41
C PRO A 190 13.94 -17.29 -5.80
N VAL A 191 14.32 -16.32 -4.95
CA VAL A 191 13.99 -14.89 -5.13
C VAL A 191 14.39 -14.37 -6.52
N GLU A 192 15.60 -14.69 -6.99
CA GLU A 192 16.10 -14.26 -8.30
C GLU A 192 15.27 -14.82 -9.47
N GLU A 193 14.87 -16.09 -9.41
CA GLU A 193 14.05 -16.74 -10.44
C GLU A 193 12.62 -16.18 -10.44
N ALA A 194 12.05 -15.92 -9.27
CA ALA A 194 10.74 -15.29 -9.12
C ALA A 194 10.72 -13.87 -9.71
N LEU A 195 11.77 -13.08 -9.44
CA LEU A 195 11.93 -11.74 -9.99
C LEU A 195 12.09 -11.75 -11.51
N ALA A 196 12.90 -12.65 -12.07
CA ALA A 196 13.05 -12.78 -13.52
C ALA A 196 11.72 -13.16 -14.20
N THR A 197 10.97 -14.08 -13.58
CA THR A 197 9.65 -14.49 -14.09
C THR A 197 8.65 -13.34 -14.01
N ALA A 198 8.62 -12.63 -12.88
CA ALA A 198 7.79 -11.44 -12.69
C ALA A 198 8.12 -10.36 -13.73
N ASN A 199 9.41 -10.11 -13.97
CA ASN A 199 9.87 -9.12 -14.94
C ASN A 199 9.34 -9.42 -16.35
N GLN A 200 9.50 -10.65 -16.81
CA GLN A 200 9.00 -11.05 -18.13
C GLN A 200 7.48 -10.88 -18.24
N ARG A 201 6.73 -11.25 -17.19
CA ARG A 201 5.27 -11.13 -17.23
C ARG A 201 4.80 -9.68 -17.20
N VAL A 202 5.47 -8.81 -16.43
CA VAL A 202 5.23 -7.36 -16.48
C VAL A 202 5.52 -6.83 -17.87
N GLN A 203 6.65 -7.21 -18.49
CA GLN A 203 7.01 -6.80 -19.84
C GLN A 203 5.94 -7.21 -20.86
N ASP A 204 5.44 -8.45 -20.78
CA ASP A 204 4.36 -8.92 -21.66
C ASP A 204 3.10 -8.03 -21.53
N VAL A 205 2.82 -7.48 -20.34
CA VAL A 205 1.73 -6.51 -20.15
C VAL A 205 2.06 -5.20 -20.85
N LEU A 206 3.23 -4.60 -20.57
CA LEU A 206 3.65 -3.32 -21.14
C LEU A 206 3.60 -3.35 -22.68
N ASP A 207 4.11 -4.42 -23.30
CA ASP A 207 4.13 -4.62 -24.75
C ASP A 207 2.72 -4.62 -25.40
N ARG A 208 1.67 -4.99 -24.63
CA ARG A 208 0.29 -4.94 -25.12
C ARG A 208 -0.26 -3.51 -25.16
N PHE A 209 0.23 -2.63 -24.28
CA PHE A 209 -0.20 -1.24 -24.16
C PHE A 209 0.67 -0.27 -24.97
N ALA A 210 1.84 -0.68 -25.45
CA ALA A 210 2.72 0.10 -26.32
C ALA A 210 2.20 0.36 -27.76
N ARG A 211 0.89 0.15 -28.02
CA ARG A 211 0.27 0.21 -29.36
C ARG A 211 -0.49 1.51 -29.65
#